data_AF-A0A6D2IJW3-F1
#
_entry.id   AF-A0A6D2IJW3-F1
#
_cell.length_a   1.000
_cell.length_b   1.000
_cell.length_c   1.000
_cell.angle_alpha   90.00
_cell.angle_beta   90.00
_cell.angle_gamma   90.00
#
_symmetry.space_group_name_H-M   'P 1'
#
loop_
_entity.id
_entity.type
_entity.pdbx_description
1 polymer ?
#
loop_
_entity_poly.entity_id
_entity_poly.type
_entity_poly.pdbx_seq_one_letter_code
_entity_poly.pdbx_strand_id
1 'polypeptide(L)'
;MDNVYKLKRLGCDLKHEVDVHTMSFDDSLSLRRFDRIVYNFPHAGSRFFGREFSSYAIESHRVLVQGFLENAKEMLKENGEIHITHKTTYPFSDWEIKSLAKAEGLKLVKESEFELSHYPGYQNKRGSGGRRSDDHFPVGECSTLMFIQRKHLVTCLPTKTNIDIEKLCPKVQGIRTNLVKLRAKALGYSEEYYSTVLGSLEDNPLHHLDLYPYYTNYLKLSKVEFDLLTQHTSRVPTKIAFVGSGSLPLTSIVLAKFHLPNTTFHNFDLDPQANTLASRLVSRDPDLSGRMIFHTTDILNATEILRDFDVVFLASLVGVEKEAKVKVIEHLEKHMAPGALLMLRSAKGLRAFLYIDVDPCDLKGFEALAIYHPSLSDGFVNSVMVARKLID
;
A
#
# COMPACT_ATOMS: atom_id res chain seq x y z
N MET A 1 -37.77 20.28 -24.33
CA MET A 1 -36.52 19.81 -24.96
C MET A 1 -35.80 18.93 -23.95
N ASP A 2 -35.63 17.65 -24.27
CA ASP A 2 -35.05 16.63 -23.38
C ASP A 2 -33.64 17.03 -22.90
N ASN A 3 -33.36 16.83 -21.61
CA ASN A 3 -32.04 17.13 -21.02
C ASN A 3 -30.94 16.32 -21.70
N VAL A 4 -31.24 15.09 -22.12
CA VAL A 4 -30.32 14.23 -22.88
C VAL A 4 -29.90 14.93 -24.18
N TYR A 5 -30.85 15.51 -24.91
CA TYR A 5 -30.55 16.21 -26.17
C TYR A 5 -29.70 17.47 -25.94
N LYS A 6 -29.97 18.23 -24.87
CA LYS A 6 -29.16 19.40 -24.50
C LYS A 6 -27.73 19.01 -24.19
N LEU A 7 -27.52 17.94 -23.41
CA LEU A 7 -26.18 17.44 -23.06
C LEU A 7 -25.40 16.99 -24.30
N LYS A 8 -26.03 16.24 -25.22
CA LYS A 8 -25.38 15.86 -26.50
C LYS A 8 -24.96 17.09 -27.30
N ARG A 9 -25.81 18.12 -27.38
CA ARG A 9 -25.49 19.38 -28.07
C ARG A 9 -24.33 20.15 -27.43
N LEU A 10 -24.12 19.98 -26.13
CA LEU A 10 -22.99 20.56 -25.39
C LEU A 10 -21.71 19.70 -25.50
N GLY A 11 -21.74 18.61 -26.28
CA GLY A 11 -20.60 17.74 -26.50
C GLY A 11 -20.40 16.67 -25.43
N CYS A 12 -21.39 16.43 -24.56
CA CYS A 12 -21.30 15.36 -23.57
C CYS A 12 -21.39 13.98 -24.25
N ASP A 13 -20.45 13.09 -23.89
CA ASP A 13 -20.54 11.66 -24.18
C ASP A 13 -21.54 11.02 -23.20
N LEU A 14 -22.68 10.58 -23.73
CA LEU A 14 -23.78 10.05 -22.91
C LEU A 14 -23.78 8.53 -22.96
N LYS A 15 -23.71 7.92 -21.77
CA LYS A 15 -23.84 6.49 -21.54
C LYS A 15 -25.07 6.24 -20.67
N HIS A 16 -25.79 5.18 -21.00
CA HIS A 16 -26.96 4.71 -20.27
C HIS A 16 -26.67 3.30 -19.77
N GLU A 17 -27.44 2.83 -18.78
CA GLU A 17 -27.37 1.46 -18.26
C GLU A 17 -26.00 1.07 -17.66
N VAL A 18 -25.28 2.06 -17.13
CA VAL A 18 -24.03 1.83 -16.40
C VAL A 18 -24.34 1.47 -14.94
N ASP A 19 -24.02 0.24 -14.54
CA ASP A 19 -24.11 -0.19 -13.13
C ASP A 19 -22.87 0.26 -12.36
N VAL A 20 -23.07 1.00 -11.27
CA VAL A 20 -21.99 1.51 -10.42
C VAL A 20 -21.17 0.40 -9.76
N HIS A 21 -21.68 -0.82 -9.64
CA HIS A 21 -20.94 -1.96 -9.10
C HIS A 21 -19.99 -2.59 -10.12
N THR A 22 -20.18 -2.32 -11.41
CA THR A 22 -19.36 -2.90 -12.49
C THR A 22 -18.80 -1.87 -13.45
N MET A 23 -18.99 -0.57 -13.19
CA MET A 23 -18.59 0.50 -14.11
C MET A 23 -17.09 0.55 -14.41
N SER A 24 -16.25 0.01 -13.53
CA SER A 24 -14.80 -0.11 -13.79
C SER A 24 -14.46 -1.18 -14.83
N PHE A 25 -15.38 -2.11 -15.10
CA PHE A 25 -15.26 -3.19 -16.09
C PHE A 25 -16.08 -2.95 -17.36
N ASP A 26 -16.89 -1.88 -17.41
CA ASP A 26 -17.65 -1.53 -18.60
C ASP A 26 -16.71 -1.25 -19.79
N ASP A 27 -16.90 -1.93 -20.92
CA ASP A 27 -16.00 -1.82 -22.09
C ASP A 27 -15.80 -0.38 -22.58
N SER A 28 -16.79 0.49 -22.39
CA SER A 28 -16.73 1.88 -22.82
C SER A 28 -16.04 2.81 -21.82
N LEU A 29 -15.86 2.37 -20.58
CA LEU A 29 -15.29 3.15 -19.47
C LEU A 29 -14.00 2.57 -18.87
N SER A 30 -13.76 1.26 -18.98
CA SER A 30 -12.69 0.52 -18.28
C SER A 30 -11.28 1.03 -18.59
N LEU A 31 -11.07 1.52 -19.82
CA LEU A 31 -9.80 2.12 -20.26
C LEU A 31 -9.69 3.63 -19.95
N ARG A 32 -10.75 4.27 -19.47
CA ARG A 32 -10.75 5.70 -19.14
C ARG A 32 -10.37 5.92 -17.68
N ARG A 33 -9.76 7.08 -17.43
CA ARG A 33 -9.49 7.60 -16.09
C ARG A 33 -9.98 9.04 -16.01
N PHE A 34 -10.52 9.43 -14.86
CA PHE A 34 -11.22 10.70 -14.69
C PHE A 34 -10.52 11.60 -13.67
N ASP A 35 -10.50 12.89 -13.96
CA ASP A 35 -10.07 13.91 -12.99
C ASP A 35 -11.10 14.05 -11.86
N ARG A 36 -12.39 13.90 -12.18
CA ARG A 36 -13.50 13.99 -11.23
C ARG A 36 -14.57 12.97 -11.58
N ILE A 37 -15.05 12.23 -10.59
CA ILE A 37 -16.21 11.33 -10.73
C ILE A 37 -17.27 11.83 -9.75
N VAL A 38 -18.45 12.18 -10.26
CA VAL A 38 -19.50 12.84 -9.47
C VAL A 38 -20.74 11.96 -9.41
N TYR A 39 -21.25 11.68 -8.22
CA TYR A 39 -22.51 10.97 -8.00
C TYR A 39 -23.47 11.79 -7.15
N ASN A 40 -24.49 12.34 -7.81
CA ASN A 40 -25.45 13.23 -7.18
C ASN A 40 -26.70 12.46 -6.73
N PHE A 41 -27.01 12.54 -5.44
CA PHE A 41 -28.19 11.95 -4.81
C PHE A 41 -28.38 10.45 -5.15
N PRO A 42 -27.39 9.59 -4.82
CA PRO A 42 -27.51 8.14 -5.01
C PRO A 42 -28.79 7.57 -4.38
N HIS A 43 -29.42 6.59 -5.04
CA HIS A 43 -30.64 5.95 -4.53
C HIS A 43 -30.81 4.52 -5.09
N ALA A 44 -31.09 3.54 -4.23
CA ALA A 44 -31.22 2.12 -4.61
C ALA A 44 -32.61 1.75 -5.19
N GLY A 45 -33.30 2.72 -5.80
CA GLY A 45 -34.58 2.51 -6.47
C GLY A 45 -35.86 2.74 -5.65
N SER A 46 -37.00 2.73 -6.34
CA SER A 46 -38.32 3.22 -5.88
C SER A 46 -39.05 2.34 -4.87
N ARG A 47 -38.57 1.10 -4.64
CA ARG A 47 -39.20 0.14 -3.72
C ARG A 47 -39.21 0.60 -2.25
N PHE A 48 -38.43 1.63 -1.92
CA PHE A 48 -38.27 2.16 -0.56
C PHE A 48 -39.00 3.48 -0.31
N PHE A 49 -39.75 4.01 -1.28
CA PHE A 49 -40.45 5.29 -1.10
C PHE A 49 -41.39 5.26 0.12
N GLY A 50 -41.17 6.20 1.03
CA GLY A 50 -41.92 6.31 2.29
C GLY A 50 -41.46 5.34 3.39
N ARG A 51 -40.39 4.57 3.15
CA ARG A 51 -39.75 3.63 4.10
C ARG A 51 -38.23 3.83 4.16
N GLU A 52 -37.76 5.02 3.80
CA GLU A 52 -36.33 5.42 3.78
C GLU A 52 -35.66 5.28 5.17
N PHE A 53 -36.45 5.28 6.24
CA PHE A 53 -35.99 5.09 7.62
C PHE A 53 -35.84 3.63 8.03
N SER A 54 -36.28 2.68 7.19
CA SER A 54 -36.14 1.25 7.51
C SER A 54 -34.69 0.80 7.36
N SER A 55 -34.23 -0.07 8.27
CA SER A 55 -32.87 -0.61 8.25
C SER A 55 -32.53 -1.29 6.92
N TYR A 56 -33.49 -2.01 6.32
CA TYR A 56 -33.30 -2.66 5.02
C TYR A 56 -33.11 -1.64 3.87
N ALA A 57 -33.84 -0.52 3.88
CA ALA A 57 -33.64 0.54 2.89
C ALA A 57 -32.25 1.16 3.06
N ILE A 58 -31.92 1.59 4.29
CA ILE A 58 -30.63 2.17 4.63
C ILE A 58 -29.48 1.27 4.17
N GLU A 59 -29.55 -0.03 4.45
CA GLU A 59 -28.51 -0.98 4.03
C GLU A 59 -28.42 -1.09 2.51
N SER A 60 -29.55 -1.17 1.80
CA SER A 60 -29.54 -1.21 0.33
C SER A 60 -28.90 0.05 -0.29
N HIS A 61 -29.05 1.20 0.36
CA HIS A 61 -28.41 2.44 -0.08
C HIS A 61 -26.91 2.47 0.22
N ARG A 62 -26.50 1.95 1.38
CA ARG A 62 -25.09 1.81 1.76
C ARG A 62 -24.34 0.92 0.79
N VAL A 63 -24.92 -0.23 0.43
CA VAL A 63 -24.35 -1.16 -0.57
C VAL A 63 -24.14 -0.45 -1.91
N LEU A 64 -25.14 0.30 -2.39
CA LEU A 64 -25.03 1.06 -3.65
C LEU A 64 -23.88 2.07 -3.61
N VAL A 65 -23.77 2.83 -2.52
CA VAL A 65 -22.71 3.85 -2.38
C VAL A 65 -21.35 3.21 -2.23
N GLN A 66 -21.24 2.10 -1.50
CA GLN A 66 -19.99 1.35 -1.36
C GLN A 66 -19.51 0.79 -2.70
N GLY A 67 -20.37 0.12 -3.46
CA GLY A 67 -20.02 -0.41 -4.78
C GLY A 67 -19.57 0.68 -5.76
N PHE A 68 -20.22 1.85 -5.71
CA PHE A 68 -19.77 3.03 -6.45
C PHE A 68 -18.36 3.48 -6.02
N LEU A 69 -18.11 3.63 -4.71
CA LEU A 69 -16.81 4.09 -4.19
C LEU A 69 -15.68 3.11 -4.56
N GLU A 70 -15.95 1.80 -4.46
CA GLU A 70 -15.03 0.73 -4.84
C GLU A 70 -14.65 0.80 -6.32
N ASN A 71 -15.61 1.03 -7.23
CA ASN A 71 -15.33 1.12 -8.66
C ASN A 71 -14.72 2.48 -9.03
N ALA A 72 -15.22 3.57 -8.45
CA ALA A 72 -14.80 4.92 -8.78
C ALA A 72 -13.32 5.13 -8.46
N LYS A 73 -12.82 4.57 -7.34
CA LYS A 73 -11.41 4.73 -6.95
C LYS A 73 -10.44 4.15 -7.99
N GLU A 74 -10.80 3.05 -8.65
CA GLU A 74 -10.00 2.40 -9.70
C GLU A 74 -10.00 3.19 -11.02
N MET A 75 -10.98 4.08 -11.19
CA MET A 75 -11.19 4.89 -12.38
C MET A 75 -10.65 6.32 -12.25
N LEU A 76 -10.00 6.67 -11.13
CA LEU A 76 -9.42 8.00 -10.93
C LEU A 76 -8.07 8.15 -11.65
N LYS A 77 -7.82 9.35 -12.18
CA LYS A 77 -6.45 9.81 -12.52
C LYS A 77 -5.66 10.10 -11.24
N GLU A 78 -4.35 10.31 -11.40
CA GLU A 78 -3.53 10.87 -10.33
C GLU A 78 -4.10 12.22 -9.85
N ASN A 79 -4.35 12.35 -8.54
CA ASN A 79 -5.04 13.50 -7.92
C ASN A 79 -6.52 13.66 -8.31
N GLY A 80 -7.15 12.62 -8.84
CA GLY A 80 -8.57 12.62 -9.10
C GLY A 80 -9.39 12.70 -7.80
N GLU A 81 -10.62 13.20 -7.90
CA GLU A 81 -11.55 13.27 -6.77
C GLU A 81 -12.86 12.55 -7.07
N ILE A 82 -13.44 11.91 -6.05
CA ILE A 82 -14.80 11.39 -6.05
C ILE A 82 -15.68 12.35 -5.28
N HIS A 83 -16.79 12.76 -5.88
CA HIS A 83 -17.73 13.72 -5.30
C HIS A 83 -19.07 13.03 -5.10
N ILE A 84 -19.60 13.04 -3.89
CA ILE A 84 -20.94 12.53 -3.59
C ILE A 84 -21.77 13.63 -2.96
N THR A 85 -22.84 14.05 -3.64
CA THR A 85 -23.81 14.99 -3.09
C THR A 85 -24.97 14.23 -2.48
N HIS A 86 -25.25 14.47 -1.20
CA HIS A 86 -26.30 13.74 -0.49
C HIS A 86 -26.94 14.57 0.63
N LYS A 87 -28.13 14.15 1.06
CA LYS A 87 -28.82 14.68 2.23
C LYS A 87 -28.05 14.35 3.51
N THR A 88 -28.01 15.29 4.44
CA THR A 88 -27.21 15.19 5.68
C THR A 88 -28.03 14.93 6.93
N THR A 89 -29.36 14.98 6.84
CA THR A 89 -30.28 14.75 7.97
C THR A 89 -30.85 13.34 8.00
N TYR A 90 -31.32 12.89 9.17
CA TYR A 90 -31.97 11.59 9.32
C TYR A 90 -33.19 11.45 8.37
N PRO A 91 -33.40 10.28 7.72
CA PRO A 91 -32.65 9.01 7.86
C PRO A 91 -31.41 8.90 6.96
N PHE A 92 -31.12 9.91 6.15
CA PHE A 92 -30.04 9.89 5.16
C PHE A 92 -28.64 9.97 5.79
N SER A 93 -28.53 10.56 6.98
CA SER A 93 -27.31 10.57 7.79
C SER A 93 -26.81 9.15 8.12
N ASP A 94 -27.71 8.18 8.29
CA ASP A 94 -27.39 6.82 8.74
C ASP A 94 -26.76 5.97 7.63
N TRP A 95 -26.65 6.52 6.42
CA TRP A 95 -25.88 5.90 5.34
C TRP A 95 -24.38 5.99 5.61
N GLU A 96 -23.96 6.89 6.50
CA GLU A 96 -22.57 7.06 6.95
C GLU A 96 -21.54 7.07 5.80
N ILE A 97 -21.82 7.81 4.73
CA ILE A 97 -21.01 7.84 3.50
C ILE A 97 -19.52 8.10 3.78
N LYS A 98 -19.21 8.94 4.78
CA LYS A 98 -17.83 9.22 5.21
C LYS A 98 -17.13 7.94 5.73
N SER A 99 -17.84 7.10 6.47
CA SER A 99 -17.35 5.82 6.99
C SER A 99 -17.16 4.80 5.87
N LEU A 100 -18.11 4.70 4.94
CA LEU A 100 -17.98 3.84 3.75
C LEU A 100 -16.75 4.21 2.92
N ALA A 101 -16.57 5.50 2.62
CA ALA A 101 -15.40 5.98 1.87
C ALA A 101 -14.08 5.68 2.58
N LYS A 102 -14.04 5.82 3.92
CA LYS A 102 -12.87 5.48 4.71
C LYS A 102 -12.53 3.99 4.64
N ALA A 103 -13.53 3.12 4.69
CA ALA A 103 -13.36 1.66 4.53
C ALA A 103 -12.77 1.31 3.16
N GLU A 104 -13.16 2.05 2.11
CA GLU A 104 -12.60 1.92 0.75
C GLU A 104 -11.22 2.57 0.55
N GLY A 105 -10.57 3.04 1.63
CA GLY A 105 -9.23 3.65 1.57
C GLY A 105 -9.21 5.09 1.05
N LEU A 106 -10.37 5.73 0.93
CA LEU A 106 -10.50 7.12 0.49
C LEU A 106 -10.39 8.09 1.68
N LYS A 107 -9.93 9.31 1.40
CA LYS A 107 -9.82 10.39 2.37
C LYS A 107 -10.76 11.53 1.99
N LEU A 108 -11.64 11.92 2.90
CA LEU A 108 -12.43 13.15 2.78
C LEU A 108 -11.48 14.35 2.82
N VAL A 109 -11.52 15.20 1.79
CA VAL A 109 -10.71 16.43 1.70
C VAL A 109 -11.53 17.69 1.91
N LYS A 110 -12.82 17.65 1.54
CA LYS A 110 -13.71 18.79 1.65
C LYS A 110 -15.15 18.31 1.76
N GLU A 111 -15.93 19.05 2.52
CA GLU A 111 -17.38 19.00 2.53
C GLU A 111 -17.87 20.42 2.21
N SER A 112 -18.83 20.54 1.32
CA SER A 112 -19.41 21.82 0.92
C SER A 112 -20.92 21.70 0.94
N GLU A 113 -21.60 22.67 1.53
CA GLU A 113 -23.06 22.71 1.49
C GLU A 113 -23.57 22.79 0.05
N PHE A 114 -24.66 22.08 -0.21
CA PHE A 114 -25.38 22.13 -1.47
C PHE A 114 -26.51 23.16 -1.34
N GLU A 115 -26.37 24.26 -2.06
CA GLU A 115 -27.40 25.29 -2.14
C GLU A 115 -28.20 25.16 -3.44
N LEU A 116 -29.51 24.95 -3.30
CA LEU A 116 -30.43 24.83 -4.44
C LEU A 116 -30.45 26.09 -5.33
N SER A 117 -30.24 27.27 -4.73
CA SER A 117 -30.17 28.57 -5.42
C SER A 117 -29.07 28.63 -6.49
N HIS A 118 -27.99 27.85 -6.34
CA HIS A 118 -26.90 27.77 -7.31
C HIS A 118 -27.25 27.01 -8.58
N TYR A 119 -28.42 26.35 -8.63
CA TYR A 119 -28.85 25.54 -9.77
C TYR A 119 -30.22 25.98 -10.32
N PRO A 120 -30.30 27.16 -10.98
CA PRO A 120 -31.55 27.65 -11.55
C PRO A 120 -32.18 26.63 -12.51
N GLY A 121 -33.45 26.30 -12.28
CA GLY A 121 -34.20 25.33 -13.08
C GLY A 121 -33.99 23.86 -12.69
N TYR A 122 -33.21 23.57 -11.64
CA TYR A 122 -33.14 22.22 -11.08
C TYR A 122 -34.49 21.82 -10.46
N GLN A 123 -34.98 20.65 -10.87
CA GLN A 123 -36.21 20.04 -10.40
C GLN A 123 -35.91 18.60 -10.01
N ASN A 124 -36.00 18.31 -8.71
CA ASN A 124 -35.74 16.97 -8.20
C ASN A 124 -36.92 16.04 -8.46
N LYS A 125 -36.59 14.78 -8.78
CA LYS A 125 -37.54 13.70 -9.03
C LYS A 125 -37.27 12.56 -8.07
N ARG A 126 -38.31 11.85 -7.65
CA ARG A 126 -38.19 10.72 -6.71
C ARG A 126 -37.50 9.52 -7.34
N GLY A 127 -37.69 9.31 -8.64
CA GLY A 127 -37.05 8.21 -9.35
C GLY A 127 -37.58 8.08 -10.78
N SER A 128 -37.68 6.85 -11.29
CA SER A 128 -38.19 6.54 -12.63
C SER A 128 -39.21 5.39 -12.56
N GLY A 129 -40.11 5.32 -13.56
CA GLY A 129 -41.00 4.16 -13.80
C GLY A 129 -42.24 4.00 -12.91
N GLY A 130 -42.47 4.86 -11.92
CA GLY A 130 -43.62 4.80 -11.00
C GLY A 130 -44.56 5.99 -11.09
N ARG A 131 -45.82 5.81 -10.64
CA ARG A 131 -46.89 6.84 -10.70
C ARG A 131 -46.53 8.17 -10.02
N ARG A 132 -45.59 8.16 -9.07
CA ARG A 132 -45.14 9.33 -8.29
C ARG A 132 -43.66 9.67 -8.51
N SER A 133 -43.04 9.12 -9.55
CA SER A 133 -41.61 9.28 -9.81
C SER A 133 -41.23 10.73 -10.15
N ASP A 134 -42.13 11.47 -10.80
CA ASP A 134 -41.95 12.88 -11.16
C ASP A 134 -42.42 13.87 -10.07
N ASP A 135 -42.93 13.38 -8.94
CA ASP A 135 -43.33 14.24 -7.81
C ASP A 135 -42.10 14.96 -7.23
N HIS A 136 -42.25 16.25 -6.94
CA HIS A 136 -41.24 16.99 -6.20
C HIS A 136 -41.21 16.59 -4.71
N PHE A 137 -40.08 16.87 -4.06
CA PHE A 137 -39.92 16.74 -2.62
C PHE A 137 -38.97 17.80 -2.07
N PRO A 138 -39.05 18.15 -0.77
CA PRO A 138 -38.07 19.04 -0.16
C PRO A 138 -36.66 18.44 -0.23
N VAL A 139 -35.73 19.15 -0.86
CA VAL A 139 -34.32 18.74 -0.95
C VAL A 139 -33.74 18.67 0.47
N GLY A 140 -34.01 19.67 1.31
CA GLY A 140 -33.51 19.74 2.68
C GLY A 140 -32.01 20.03 2.72
N GLU A 141 -31.41 19.89 3.91
CA GLU A 141 -29.97 20.05 4.09
C GLU A 141 -29.20 18.96 3.35
N CYS A 142 -28.25 19.38 2.53
CA CYS A 142 -27.46 18.52 1.66
C CYS A 142 -26.01 19.04 1.61
N SER A 143 -25.07 18.12 1.44
CA SER A 143 -23.66 18.45 1.25
C SER A 143 -23.06 17.62 0.13
N THR A 144 -22.06 18.19 -0.54
CA THR A 144 -21.15 17.50 -1.44
C THR A 144 -19.88 17.11 -0.68
N LEU A 145 -19.67 15.81 -0.55
CA LEU A 145 -18.48 15.21 0.05
C LEU A 145 -17.46 14.94 -1.05
N MET A 146 -16.22 15.41 -0.89
CA MET A 146 -15.13 15.28 -1.85
C MET A 146 -14.05 14.39 -1.27
N PHE A 147 -13.73 13.30 -1.97
CA PHE A 147 -12.80 12.29 -1.53
C PHE A 147 -11.63 12.17 -2.51
N ILE A 148 -10.43 11.92 -1.99
CA ILE A 148 -9.26 11.52 -2.78
C ILE A 148 -8.81 10.13 -2.38
N GLN A 149 -8.15 9.41 -3.29
CA GLN A 149 -7.42 8.21 -2.92
C GLN A 149 -6.24 8.59 -2.02
N ARG A 150 -6.05 7.85 -0.92
CA ARG A 150 -4.84 8.01 -0.12
C ARG A 150 -3.64 7.70 -1.01
N LYS A 151 -2.81 8.70 -1.27
CA LYS A 151 -1.52 8.49 -1.90
C LYS A 151 -0.68 7.62 -0.98
N HIS A 152 -0.55 6.34 -1.28
CA HIS A 152 0.68 5.65 -0.91
C HIS A 152 1.80 6.37 -1.68
N LEU A 153 2.89 6.71 -0.99
CA LEU A 153 4.06 7.49 -1.45
C LEU A 153 4.82 6.89 -2.67
N VAL A 154 4.18 5.99 -3.42
CA VAL A 154 4.80 5.10 -4.39
C VAL A 154 4.63 5.57 -5.85
N THR A 155 3.65 6.43 -6.14
CA THR A 155 3.25 6.72 -7.54
C THR A 155 4.17 7.66 -8.33
N CYS A 156 5.19 8.28 -7.71
CA CYS A 156 5.87 9.42 -8.36
C CYS A 156 7.33 9.19 -8.78
N LEU A 157 7.88 7.97 -8.74
CA LEU A 157 9.29 7.74 -9.05
C LEU A 157 9.48 6.76 -10.22
N PRO A 158 9.59 7.22 -11.49
CA PRO A 158 9.90 6.33 -12.61
C PRO A 158 11.30 5.70 -12.47
N THR A 159 11.43 4.41 -12.83
CA THR A 159 12.71 3.67 -12.85
C THR A 159 13.59 4.04 -14.04
N LYS A 160 13.00 4.44 -15.15
CA LYS A 160 13.70 4.73 -16.42
C LYS A 160 14.57 5.98 -16.39
N THR A 161 14.49 6.77 -15.32
CA THR A 161 15.32 7.96 -15.13
C THR A 161 16.75 7.55 -14.87
N ASN A 162 17.64 7.79 -15.84
CA ASN A 162 19.06 7.48 -15.72
C ASN A 162 19.77 8.59 -14.93
N ILE A 163 19.70 8.52 -13.60
CA ILE A 163 20.42 9.42 -12.70
C ILE A 163 21.58 8.66 -12.10
N ASP A 164 22.78 9.16 -12.39
CA ASP A 164 24.00 8.71 -11.77
C ASP A 164 24.24 9.54 -10.50
N ILE A 165 23.93 8.95 -9.34
CA ILE A 165 24.04 9.63 -8.05
C ILE A 165 25.49 10.02 -7.70
N GLU A 166 26.47 9.30 -8.23
CA GLU A 166 27.90 9.53 -7.96
C GLU A 166 28.42 10.75 -8.73
N LYS A 167 27.77 11.10 -9.86
CA LYS A 167 28.09 12.29 -10.65
C LYS A 167 27.37 13.56 -10.19
N LEU A 168 26.48 13.47 -9.20
CA LEU A 168 25.83 14.66 -8.63
C LEU A 168 26.87 15.54 -7.92
N CYS A 169 26.65 16.86 -7.91
CA CYS A 169 27.57 17.76 -7.24
C CYS A 169 27.58 17.52 -5.71
N PRO A 170 28.67 17.87 -5.00
CA PRO A 170 28.82 17.57 -3.57
C PRO A 170 27.66 18.09 -2.70
N LYS A 171 27.10 19.25 -3.06
CA LYS A 171 25.92 19.82 -2.37
C LYS A 171 24.71 18.89 -2.45
N VAL A 172 24.41 18.35 -3.63
CA VAL A 172 23.26 17.47 -3.84
C VAL A 172 23.49 16.10 -3.21
N GLN A 173 24.72 15.57 -3.26
CA GLN A 173 25.08 14.35 -2.55
C GLN A 173 24.87 14.50 -1.03
N GLY A 174 25.29 15.63 -0.45
CA GLY A 174 25.06 15.93 0.97
C GLY A 174 23.57 16.00 1.34
N ILE A 175 22.75 16.68 0.52
CA ILE A 175 21.29 16.71 0.71
C ILE A 175 20.70 15.30 0.65
N ARG A 176 21.11 14.50 -0.33
CA ARG A 176 20.66 13.12 -0.51
C ARG A 176 20.99 12.27 0.72
N THR A 177 22.24 12.29 1.19
CA THR A 177 22.64 11.53 2.39
C THR A 177 21.80 11.91 3.61
N ASN A 178 21.55 13.22 3.81
CA ASN A 178 20.69 13.68 4.89
C ASN A 178 19.23 13.24 4.73
N LEU A 179 18.71 13.24 3.49
CA LEU A 179 17.35 12.77 3.20
C LEU A 179 17.20 11.28 3.52
N VAL A 180 18.18 10.44 3.14
CA VAL A 180 18.17 9.00 3.45
C VAL A 180 18.21 8.77 4.96
N LYS A 181 19.04 9.52 5.70
CA LYS A 181 19.10 9.47 7.18
C LYS A 181 17.77 9.87 7.83
N LEU A 182 17.18 10.98 7.40
CA LEU A 182 15.87 11.45 7.91
C LEU A 182 14.77 10.43 7.62
N ARG A 183 14.76 9.86 6.42
CA ARG A 183 13.81 8.82 6.03
C ARG A 183 13.97 7.56 6.88
N ALA A 184 15.20 7.10 7.10
CA ALA A 184 15.47 5.94 7.95
C ALA A 184 14.88 6.13 9.35
N LYS A 185 15.12 7.30 9.95
CA LYS A 185 14.56 7.66 11.26
C LYS A 185 13.03 7.73 11.26
N ALA A 186 12.43 8.37 10.25
CA ALA A 186 10.99 8.47 10.12
C ALA A 186 10.30 7.10 9.95
N LEU A 187 10.91 6.21 9.16
CA LEU A 187 10.43 4.83 8.99
C LEU A 187 10.53 4.05 10.31
N GLY A 188 11.66 4.15 11.02
CA GLY A 188 11.83 3.52 12.33
C GLY A 188 10.76 3.96 13.34
N TYR A 189 10.49 5.26 13.46
CA TYR A 189 9.40 5.77 14.32
C TYR A 189 8.02 5.29 13.90
N SER A 190 7.77 5.20 12.59
CA SER A 190 6.52 4.66 12.09
C SER A 190 6.37 3.18 12.48
N GLU A 191 7.39 2.36 12.24
CA GLU A 191 7.38 0.94 12.59
C GLU A 191 7.22 0.73 14.10
N GLU A 192 7.90 1.52 14.93
CA GLU A 192 7.79 1.47 16.39
C GLU A 192 6.37 1.81 16.87
N TYR A 193 5.79 2.89 16.34
CA TYR A 193 4.43 3.30 16.65
C TYR A 193 3.42 2.20 16.30
N TYR A 194 3.45 1.68 15.07
CA TYR A 194 2.49 0.65 14.65
C TYR A 194 2.72 -0.67 15.38
N SER A 195 3.95 -1.06 15.67
CA SER A 195 4.23 -2.25 16.48
C SER A 195 3.68 -2.13 17.89
N THR A 196 3.76 -0.93 18.48
CA THR A 196 3.19 -0.64 19.80
C THR A 196 1.67 -0.73 19.76
N VAL A 197 1.02 -0.11 18.76
CA VAL A 197 -0.44 -0.16 18.59
C VAL A 197 -0.91 -1.60 18.38
N LEU A 198 -0.33 -2.31 17.41
CA LEU A 198 -0.69 -3.69 17.08
C LEU A 198 -0.46 -4.64 18.27
N GLY A 199 0.67 -4.51 18.96
CA GLY A 199 0.98 -5.31 20.13
C GLY A 199 0.14 -4.98 21.37
N SER A 200 -0.64 -3.89 21.35
CA SER A 200 -1.57 -3.51 22.43
C SER A 200 -3.01 -4.02 22.23
N LEU A 201 -3.33 -4.53 21.04
CA LEU A 201 -4.64 -5.13 20.74
C LEU A 201 -4.85 -6.38 21.61
N GLU A 202 -6.11 -6.77 21.84
CA GLU A 202 -6.42 -7.93 22.71
C GLU A 202 -6.22 -9.28 22.00
N ASP A 203 -6.44 -9.33 20.69
CA ASP A 203 -6.33 -10.54 19.87
C ASP A 203 -4.94 -10.69 19.23
N ASN A 204 -4.80 -11.61 18.26
CA ASN A 204 -3.52 -11.86 17.60
C ASN A 204 -3.12 -10.64 16.74
N PRO A 205 -2.00 -9.93 17.03
CA PRO A 205 -1.60 -8.73 16.28
C PRO A 205 -1.45 -8.97 14.77
N LEU A 206 -1.15 -10.21 14.37
CA LEU A 206 -0.97 -10.59 12.97
C LEU A 206 -2.27 -10.57 12.14
N HIS A 207 -3.44 -10.41 12.77
CA HIS A 207 -4.72 -10.23 12.08
C HIS A 207 -4.96 -8.78 11.66
N HIS A 208 -4.20 -7.82 12.18
CA HIS A 208 -4.43 -6.39 12.01
C HIS A 208 -3.30 -5.67 11.27
N LEU A 209 -2.43 -6.42 10.60
CA LEU A 209 -1.28 -5.84 9.90
C LEU A 209 -1.69 -4.86 8.79
N ASP A 210 -2.92 -4.96 8.27
CA ASP A 210 -3.54 -4.04 7.32
C ASP A 210 -3.70 -2.61 7.87
N LEU A 211 -3.68 -2.43 9.19
CA LEU A 211 -3.62 -1.10 9.81
C LEU A 211 -2.32 -0.36 9.49
N TYR A 212 -1.23 -1.07 9.16
CA TYR A 212 0.01 -0.44 8.74
C TYR A 212 -0.10 0.11 7.30
N PRO A 213 0.13 1.41 7.06
CA PRO A 213 -0.13 2.04 5.76
C PRO A 213 0.66 1.47 4.58
N TYR A 214 1.72 0.70 4.81
CA TYR A 214 2.50 0.08 3.74
C TYR A 214 2.34 -1.44 3.69
N TYR A 215 1.41 -2.04 4.43
CA TYR A 215 1.28 -3.50 4.50
C TYR A 215 1.11 -4.15 3.13
N THR A 216 0.22 -3.63 2.28
CA THR A 216 0.04 -4.10 0.90
C THR A 216 1.33 -4.00 0.07
N ASN A 217 2.17 -3.00 0.32
CA ASN A 217 3.47 -2.87 -0.35
C ASN A 217 4.40 -4.01 0.05
N TYR A 218 4.40 -4.40 1.34
CA TYR A 218 5.19 -5.52 1.83
C TYR A 218 4.66 -6.85 1.30
N LEU A 219 3.34 -7.04 1.19
CA LEU A 219 2.77 -8.23 0.54
C LEU A 219 3.30 -8.41 -0.90
N LYS A 220 3.25 -7.34 -1.70
CA LYS A 220 3.73 -7.35 -3.10
C LYS A 220 5.25 -7.53 -3.18
N LEU A 221 6.01 -6.80 -2.37
CA LEU A 221 7.46 -6.88 -2.35
C LEU A 221 7.93 -8.27 -1.92
N SER A 222 7.37 -8.83 -0.84
CA SER A 222 7.73 -10.16 -0.35
C SER A 222 7.33 -11.26 -1.32
N LYS A 223 6.26 -11.10 -2.11
CA LYS A 223 5.95 -12.02 -3.21
C LYS A 223 7.04 -12.03 -4.28
N VAL A 224 7.53 -10.86 -4.69
CA VAL A 224 8.64 -10.74 -5.64
C VAL A 224 9.93 -11.34 -5.07
N GLU A 225 10.24 -11.06 -3.80
CA GLU A 225 11.39 -11.63 -3.09
C GLU A 225 11.30 -13.17 -3.05
N PHE A 226 10.12 -13.72 -2.75
CA PHE A 226 9.88 -15.16 -2.79
C PHE A 226 10.04 -15.76 -4.19
N ASP A 227 9.48 -15.12 -5.22
CA ASP A 227 9.57 -15.61 -6.59
C ASP A 227 11.03 -15.66 -7.07
N LEU A 228 11.80 -14.61 -6.81
CA LEU A 228 13.23 -14.59 -7.11
C LEU A 228 14.00 -15.65 -6.32
N LEU A 229 13.64 -15.85 -5.05
CA LEU A 229 14.25 -16.88 -4.21
C LEU A 229 14.03 -18.28 -4.79
N THR A 230 12.78 -18.62 -5.13
CA THR A 230 12.42 -19.94 -5.69
C THR A 230 13.06 -20.20 -7.05
N GLN A 231 13.29 -19.17 -7.87
CA GLN A 231 14.01 -19.30 -9.15
C GLN A 231 15.49 -19.68 -8.97
N HIS A 232 16.09 -19.39 -7.81
CA HIS A 232 17.52 -19.56 -7.56
C HIS A 232 17.85 -20.56 -6.46
N THR A 233 16.85 -21.29 -5.96
CA THR A 233 16.99 -22.34 -4.96
C THR A 233 16.47 -23.66 -5.50
N SER A 234 17.20 -24.75 -5.26
CA SER A 234 16.78 -26.11 -5.63
C SER A 234 15.90 -26.77 -4.57
N ARG A 235 15.95 -26.27 -3.34
CA ARG A 235 15.17 -26.72 -2.18
C ARG A 235 14.60 -25.51 -1.45
N VAL A 236 13.48 -25.71 -0.77
CA VAL A 236 12.90 -24.68 0.10
C VAL A 236 13.89 -24.40 1.24
N PRO A 237 14.31 -23.14 1.45
CA PRO A 237 15.21 -22.78 2.55
C PRO A 237 14.61 -23.14 3.91
N THR A 238 15.43 -23.67 4.80
CA THR A 238 15.00 -24.10 6.14
C THR A 238 15.32 -23.06 7.19
N LYS A 239 16.41 -22.29 7.01
CA LYS A 239 16.84 -21.24 7.94
C LYS A 239 17.18 -19.96 7.16
N ILE A 240 16.48 -18.87 7.46
CA ILE A 240 16.69 -17.57 6.83
C ILE A 240 17.05 -16.53 7.89
N ALA A 241 18.05 -15.70 7.62
CA ALA A 241 18.34 -14.52 8.42
C ALA A 241 17.77 -13.25 7.78
N PHE A 242 17.28 -12.33 8.60
CA PHE A 242 16.85 -10.98 8.22
C PHE A 242 17.66 -9.96 9.00
N VAL A 243 18.57 -9.26 8.32
CA VAL A 243 19.43 -8.23 8.91
C VAL A 243 18.75 -6.86 8.79
N GLY A 244 18.53 -6.22 9.94
CA GLY A 244 17.76 -4.97 10.04
C GLY A 244 16.27 -5.22 9.91
N SER A 245 15.75 -6.13 10.74
CA SER A 245 14.34 -6.52 10.72
C SER A 245 13.39 -5.43 11.21
N GLY A 246 13.87 -4.51 12.05
CA GLY A 246 13.07 -3.44 12.65
C GLY A 246 12.09 -3.94 13.71
N SER A 247 11.35 -3.00 14.28
CA SER A 247 10.30 -3.26 15.27
C SER A 247 9.06 -3.91 14.66
N LEU A 248 8.85 -3.71 13.35
CA LEU A 248 7.74 -4.23 12.56
C LEU A 248 8.27 -5.12 11.42
N PRO A 249 8.68 -6.38 11.69
CA PRO A 249 9.42 -7.23 10.76
C PRO A 249 8.50 -7.85 9.67
N LEU A 250 7.81 -6.99 8.90
CA LEU A 250 6.76 -7.42 7.96
C LEU A 250 7.24 -8.37 6.90
N THR A 251 8.44 -8.18 6.37
CA THR A 251 8.97 -9.06 5.32
C THR A 251 9.10 -10.50 5.82
N SER A 252 9.70 -10.69 7.00
CA SER A 252 9.85 -12.04 7.56
C SER A 252 8.52 -12.61 8.00
N ILE A 253 7.60 -11.81 8.56
CA ILE A 253 6.22 -12.24 8.87
C ILE A 253 5.48 -12.72 7.61
N VAL A 254 5.49 -11.92 6.55
CA VAL A 254 4.76 -12.23 5.30
C VAL A 254 5.32 -13.47 4.64
N LEU A 255 6.64 -13.59 4.54
CA LEU A 255 7.27 -14.80 4.01
C LEU A 255 6.95 -16.02 4.87
N ALA A 256 7.10 -15.93 6.20
CA ALA A 256 6.83 -17.03 7.13
C ALA A 256 5.37 -17.50 7.12
N LYS A 257 4.42 -16.57 6.96
CA LYS A 257 2.99 -16.83 7.00
C LYS A 257 2.43 -17.35 5.68
N PHE A 258 2.89 -16.81 4.55
CA PHE A 258 2.23 -17.03 3.26
C PHE A 258 3.05 -17.82 2.24
N HIS A 259 4.37 -17.90 2.40
CA HIS A 259 5.25 -18.40 1.34
C HIS A 259 6.20 -19.51 1.79
N LEU A 260 6.58 -19.51 3.07
CA LEU A 260 7.62 -20.38 3.65
C LEU A 260 7.17 -20.93 5.01
N PRO A 261 6.10 -21.75 5.06
CA PRO A 261 5.48 -22.21 6.31
C PRO A 261 6.38 -23.14 7.14
N ASN A 262 7.37 -23.78 6.52
CA ASN A 262 8.29 -24.73 7.18
C ASN A 262 9.69 -24.14 7.43
N THR A 263 9.85 -22.82 7.29
CA THR A 263 11.13 -22.13 7.43
C THR A 263 11.21 -21.39 8.76
N THR A 264 12.40 -21.43 9.39
CA THR A 264 12.71 -20.65 10.59
C THR A 264 13.40 -19.35 10.19
N PHE A 265 12.95 -18.24 10.80
CA PHE A 265 13.39 -16.89 10.49
C PHE A 265 14.15 -16.30 11.69
N HIS A 266 15.41 -15.94 11.48
CA HIS A 266 16.26 -15.26 12.47
C HIS A 266 16.32 -13.78 12.12
N ASN A 267 15.73 -12.95 12.94
CA ASN A 267 15.61 -11.50 12.76
C ASN A 267 16.69 -10.82 13.61
N PHE A 268 17.57 -10.05 12.98
CA PHE A 268 18.68 -9.34 13.61
C PHE A 268 18.40 -7.85 13.60
N ASP A 269 18.56 -7.23 14.77
CA ASP A 269 18.49 -5.78 14.92
C ASP A 269 19.50 -5.29 15.97
N LEU A 270 19.97 -4.05 15.81
CA LEU A 270 20.86 -3.39 16.76
C LEU A 270 20.10 -2.93 18.01
N ASP A 271 18.82 -2.58 17.85
CA ASP A 271 18.01 -2.01 18.91
C ASP A 271 17.25 -3.11 19.69
N PRO A 272 17.55 -3.32 20.99
CA PRO A 272 16.80 -4.27 21.82
C PRO A 272 15.30 -3.93 21.91
N GLN A 273 14.92 -2.65 21.84
CA GLN A 273 13.52 -2.25 21.88
C GLN A 273 12.79 -2.69 20.62
N ALA A 274 13.42 -2.57 19.45
CA ALA A 274 12.87 -3.05 18.19
C ALA A 274 12.56 -4.56 18.26
N ASN A 275 13.52 -5.37 18.71
CA ASN A 275 13.32 -6.82 18.89
C ASN A 275 12.24 -7.16 19.92
N THR A 276 12.12 -6.37 21.00
CA THR A 276 11.08 -6.55 22.01
C THR A 276 9.68 -6.30 21.43
N LEU A 277 9.51 -5.25 20.64
CA LEU A 277 8.25 -4.95 19.97
C LEU A 277 7.92 -6.02 18.91
N ALA A 278 8.91 -6.37 18.09
CA ALA A 278 8.77 -7.35 17.02
C ALA A 278 8.37 -8.74 17.55
N SER A 279 9.02 -9.21 18.62
CA SER A 279 8.67 -10.48 19.26
C SER A 279 7.27 -10.48 19.87
N ARG A 280 6.81 -9.35 20.43
CA ARG A 280 5.45 -9.22 20.96
C ARG A 280 4.39 -9.44 19.86
N LEU A 281 4.63 -8.96 18.64
CA LEU A 281 3.68 -9.09 17.53
C LEU A 281 3.36 -10.54 17.18
N VAL A 282 4.35 -11.42 17.27
CA VAL A 282 4.21 -12.84 16.89
C VAL A 282 3.94 -13.74 18.08
N SER A 283 4.09 -13.25 19.31
CA SER A 283 4.03 -14.05 20.55
C SER A 283 2.72 -14.81 20.77
N ARG A 284 1.60 -14.29 20.24
CA ARG A 284 0.26 -14.91 20.35
C ARG A 284 -0.09 -15.84 19.20
N ASP A 285 0.76 -15.91 18.18
CA ASP A 285 0.56 -16.78 17.04
C ASP A 285 1.19 -18.16 17.33
N PRO A 286 0.40 -19.26 17.33
CA PRO A 286 0.89 -20.57 17.74
C PRO A 286 1.96 -21.15 16.83
N ASP A 287 2.05 -20.69 15.58
CA ASP A 287 3.02 -21.15 14.60
C ASP A 287 4.22 -20.20 14.51
N LEU A 288 3.97 -18.90 14.24
CA LEU A 288 5.04 -17.93 14.04
C LEU A 288 5.86 -17.67 15.30
N SER A 289 5.27 -17.79 16.50
CA SER A 289 6.03 -17.65 17.76
C SER A 289 7.16 -18.68 17.90
N GLY A 290 7.00 -19.88 17.32
CA GLY A 290 8.02 -20.94 17.35
C GLY A 290 9.06 -20.85 16.24
N ARG A 291 8.75 -20.13 15.15
CA ARG A 291 9.61 -20.04 13.96
C ARG A 291 10.29 -18.69 13.77
N MET A 292 9.90 -17.66 14.52
CA MET A 292 10.50 -16.32 14.44
C MET A 292 11.37 -16.04 15.67
N ILE A 293 12.68 -15.99 15.46
CA ILE A 293 13.69 -15.80 16.50
C ILE A 293 14.30 -14.41 16.33
N PHE A 294 14.53 -13.69 17.43
CA PHE A 294 15.03 -12.32 17.44
C PHE A 294 16.39 -12.22 18.14
N HIS A 295 17.34 -11.55 17.48
CA HIS A 295 18.74 -11.41 17.92
C HIS A 295 19.08 -9.92 18.03
N THR A 296 19.35 -9.46 19.25
CA THR A 296 19.88 -8.10 19.48
C THR A 296 21.39 -8.14 19.36
N THR A 297 21.91 -7.81 18.18
CA THR A 297 23.34 -7.79 17.91
C THR A 297 23.65 -6.92 16.70
N ASP A 298 24.83 -6.32 16.69
CA ASP A 298 25.41 -5.84 15.43
C ASP A 298 25.70 -7.06 14.54
N ILE A 299 25.25 -7.00 13.29
CA ILE A 299 25.52 -8.06 12.32
C ILE A 299 27.02 -8.22 12.09
N LEU A 300 27.81 -7.15 12.23
CA LEU A 300 29.27 -7.19 12.12
C LEU A 300 29.94 -7.99 13.25
N ASN A 301 29.21 -8.28 14.34
CA ASN A 301 29.67 -9.15 15.41
C ASN A 301 29.19 -10.61 15.24
N ALA A 302 28.21 -10.85 14.37
CA ALA A 302 27.71 -12.19 14.08
C ALA A 302 28.64 -12.88 13.07
N THR A 303 29.32 -13.95 13.47
CA THR A 303 30.27 -14.67 12.61
C THR A 303 29.79 -16.10 12.36
N GLU A 304 30.03 -17.01 13.30
CA GLU A 304 29.78 -18.45 13.14
C GLU A 304 28.32 -18.77 12.80
N ILE A 305 27.37 -18.07 13.43
CA ILE A 305 25.92 -18.24 13.19
C ILE A 305 25.52 -17.99 11.73
N LEU A 306 26.26 -17.16 10.98
CA LEU A 306 25.93 -16.83 9.60
C LEU A 306 26.10 -18.02 8.64
N ARG A 307 26.89 -19.03 9.04
CA ARG A 307 27.08 -20.27 8.27
C ARG A 307 25.86 -21.17 8.26
N ASP A 308 24.95 -21.00 9.21
CA ASP A 308 23.77 -21.85 9.34
C ASP A 308 22.63 -21.45 8.40
N PHE A 309 22.68 -20.27 7.80
CA PHE A 309 21.58 -19.73 7.01
C PHE A 309 21.70 -20.12 5.54
N ASP A 310 20.62 -20.69 4.99
CA ASP A 310 20.48 -20.95 3.57
C ASP A 310 20.40 -19.62 2.79
N VAL A 311 19.78 -18.60 3.41
CA VAL A 311 19.56 -17.27 2.83
C VAL A 311 19.74 -16.19 3.90
N VAL A 312 20.42 -15.11 3.55
CA VAL A 312 20.49 -13.88 4.35
C VAL A 312 19.82 -12.74 3.59
N PHE A 313 18.81 -12.12 4.20
CA PHE A 313 18.17 -10.91 3.73
C PHE A 313 18.84 -9.68 4.35
N LEU A 314 19.23 -8.72 3.53
CA LEU A 314 19.79 -7.44 3.95
C LEU A 314 18.79 -6.30 3.66
N ALA A 315 18.19 -5.75 4.73
CA ALA A 315 17.17 -4.73 4.61
C ALA A 315 17.69 -3.42 4.01
N SER A 316 16.78 -2.58 3.51
CA SER A 316 17.11 -1.36 2.77
C SER A 316 17.89 -0.33 3.59
N LEU A 317 17.64 -0.27 4.90
CA LEU A 317 18.15 0.75 5.82
C LEU A 317 19.40 0.30 6.59
N VAL A 318 19.86 -0.94 6.42
CA VAL A 318 21.15 -1.38 6.95
C VAL A 318 22.26 -0.71 6.18
N GLY A 319 23.17 -0.03 6.90
CA GLY A 319 24.19 0.81 6.29
C GLY A 319 23.54 2.01 5.59
N VAL A 320 23.14 3.02 6.37
CA VAL A 320 22.49 4.25 5.87
C VAL A 320 23.39 5.07 4.92
N GLU A 321 24.66 4.67 4.79
CA GLU A 321 25.64 5.15 3.81
C GLU A 321 26.17 3.96 2.98
N LYS A 322 26.55 4.21 1.71
CA LYS A 322 26.95 3.15 0.77
C LYS A 322 28.14 2.36 1.32
N GLU A 323 29.14 3.05 1.85
CA GLU A 323 30.35 2.46 2.42
C GLU A 323 30.03 1.57 3.63
N ALA A 324 29.10 1.98 4.48
CA ALA A 324 28.65 1.17 5.60
C ALA A 324 27.90 -0.08 5.13
N LYS A 325 27.09 0.03 4.07
CA LYS A 325 26.37 -1.10 3.49
C LYS A 325 27.31 -2.11 2.83
N VAL A 326 28.31 -1.61 2.09
CA VAL A 326 29.37 -2.45 1.50
C VAL A 326 30.15 -3.20 2.57
N LYS A 327 30.51 -2.55 3.69
CA LYS A 327 31.16 -3.23 4.82
C LYS A 327 30.32 -4.38 5.39
N VAL A 328 29.00 -4.22 5.47
CA VAL A 328 28.11 -5.32 5.89
C VAL A 328 28.09 -6.44 4.84
N ILE A 329 28.05 -6.11 3.55
CA ILE A 329 28.11 -7.11 2.47
C ILE A 329 29.43 -7.90 2.52
N GLU A 330 30.57 -7.22 2.70
CA GLU A 330 31.89 -7.85 2.86
C GLU A 330 31.98 -8.72 4.14
N HIS A 331 31.26 -8.35 5.20
CA HIS A 331 31.17 -9.18 6.40
C HIS A 331 30.35 -10.45 6.15
N LEU A 332 29.19 -10.32 5.48
CA LEU A 332 28.35 -11.44 5.10
C LEU A 332 29.08 -12.41 4.16
N GLU A 333 29.83 -11.87 3.18
CA GLU A 333 30.71 -12.64 2.30
C GLU A 333 31.62 -13.58 3.10
N LYS A 334 32.36 -13.07 4.08
CA LYS A 334 33.31 -13.85 4.88
C LYS A 334 32.66 -14.96 5.71
N HIS A 335 31.43 -14.76 6.15
CA HIS A 335 30.83 -15.56 7.22
C HIS A 335 29.64 -16.43 6.80
N MET A 336 29.00 -16.17 5.66
CA MET A 336 27.95 -17.04 5.11
C MET A 336 28.50 -18.39 4.63
N ALA A 337 27.65 -19.42 4.52
CA ALA A 337 28.06 -20.68 3.91
C ALA A 337 28.31 -20.52 2.39
N PRO A 338 29.33 -21.20 1.82
CA PRO A 338 29.51 -21.26 0.38
C PRO A 338 28.23 -21.69 -0.35
N GLY A 339 27.87 -21.00 -1.44
CA GLY A 339 26.66 -21.28 -2.20
C GLY A 339 25.34 -20.76 -1.59
N ALA A 340 25.36 -20.23 -0.36
CA ALA A 340 24.19 -19.57 0.25
C ALA A 340 23.81 -18.30 -0.49
N LEU A 341 22.55 -17.88 -0.36
CA LEU A 341 22.03 -16.69 -1.06
C LEU A 341 22.02 -15.46 -0.18
N LEU A 342 22.47 -14.34 -0.74
CA LEU A 342 22.25 -13.00 -0.23
C LEU A 342 21.09 -12.37 -1.03
N MET A 343 20.01 -12.02 -0.33
CA MET A 343 18.95 -11.18 -0.91
C MET A 343 19.03 -9.79 -0.30
N LEU A 344 19.15 -8.75 -1.11
CA LEU A 344 19.28 -7.39 -0.57
C LEU A 344 18.35 -6.42 -1.26
N ARG A 345 17.87 -5.45 -0.47
CA ARG A 345 17.10 -4.33 -1.00
C ARG A 345 18.01 -3.18 -1.38
N SER A 346 17.80 -2.67 -2.58
CA SER A 346 18.53 -1.57 -3.22
C SER A 346 17.52 -0.54 -3.74
N ALA A 347 17.99 0.45 -4.52
CA ALA A 347 17.16 1.39 -5.25
C ALA A 347 17.84 1.84 -6.54
N LYS A 348 17.08 2.26 -7.55
CA LYS A 348 17.62 2.74 -8.82
C LYS A 348 16.98 4.04 -9.29
N GLY A 349 17.75 4.85 -10.02
CA GLY A 349 17.29 6.12 -10.60
C GLY A 349 16.82 7.08 -9.52
N LEU A 350 15.65 7.69 -9.70
CA LEU A 350 15.08 8.64 -8.72
C LEU A 350 14.84 8.02 -7.32
N ARG A 351 14.67 6.69 -7.24
CA ARG A 351 14.49 6.02 -5.94
C ARG A 351 15.77 5.97 -5.11
N ALA A 352 16.94 6.18 -5.74
CA ALA A 352 18.22 6.26 -5.05
C ALA A 352 18.32 7.49 -4.12
N PHE A 353 17.38 8.45 -4.20
CA PHE A 353 17.24 9.52 -3.22
C PHE A 353 16.53 9.08 -1.93
N LEU A 354 15.85 7.93 -1.95
CA LEU A 354 15.14 7.37 -0.80
C LEU A 354 15.92 6.24 -0.12
N TYR A 355 16.67 5.45 -0.90
CA TYR A 355 17.47 4.34 -0.39
C TYR A 355 18.83 4.27 -1.10
N ILE A 356 19.74 3.49 -0.53
CA ILE A 356 21.06 3.24 -1.13
C ILE A 356 20.90 2.44 -2.44
N ASP A 357 21.54 2.93 -3.50
CA ASP A 357 21.78 2.19 -4.75
C ASP A 357 23.01 1.33 -4.54
N VAL A 358 22.81 0.02 -4.63
CA VAL A 358 23.85 -1.02 -4.59
C VAL A 358 23.99 -1.56 -6.00
N ASP A 359 25.21 -1.51 -6.52
CA ASP A 359 25.57 -2.02 -7.85
C ASP A 359 26.12 -3.44 -7.73
N PRO A 360 26.01 -4.30 -8.76
CA PRO A 360 26.69 -5.60 -8.77
C PRO A 360 28.18 -5.55 -8.44
N CYS A 361 28.89 -4.47 -8.77
CA CYS A 361 30.31 -4.34 -8.43
C CYS A 361 30.58 -4.18 -6.91
N ASP A 362 29.56 -3.82 -6.13
CA ASP A 362 29.61 -3.73 -4.66
C ASP A 362 29.51 -5.12 -3.99
N LEU A 363 29.16 -6.18 -4.74
CA LEU A 363 28.90 -7.54 -4.25
C LEU A 363 30.12 -8.45 -4.36
N LYS A 364 31.31 -7.96 -3.98
CA LYS A 364 32.54 -8.76 -4.01
C LYS A 364 32.37 -10.07 -3.23
N GLY A 365 32.86 -11.18 -3.80
CA GLY A 365 32.69 -12.53 -3.26
C GLY A 365 31.30 -13.15 -3.46
N PHE A 366 30.40 -12.46 -4.15
CA PHE A 366 29.11 -12.98 -4.58
C PHE A 366 28.95 -12.92 -6.11
N GLU A 367 28.23 -13.89 -6.67
CA GLU A 367 27.71 -13.87 -8.03
C GLU A 367 26.30 -13.24 -8.03
N ALA A 368 26.12 -12.12 -8.72
CA ALA A 368 24.79 -11.52 -8.87
C ALA A 368 23.94 -12.34 -9.85
N LEU A 369 22.86 -12.95 -9.37
CA LEU A 369 21.98 -13.84 -10.14
C LEU A 369 20.84 -13.08 -10.82
N ALA A 370 20.20 -12.16 -10.10
CA ALA A 370 19.07 -11.41 -10.60
C ALA A 370 18.95 -10.04 -9.93
N ILE A 371 18.41 -9.08 -10.67
CA ILE A 371 18.07 -7.74 -10.19
C ILE A 371 16.66 -7.42 -10.67
N TYR A 372 15.80 -7.08 -9.73
CA TYR A 372 14.45 -6.63 -10.00
C TYR A 372 14.30 -5.15 -9.66
N HIS A 373 13.80 -4.38 -10.63
CA HIS A 373 13.49 -2.96 -10.47
C HIS A 373 11.97 -2.75 -10.57
N PRO A 374 11.30 -2.31 -9.49
CA PRO A 374 9.84 -2.17 -9.49
C PRO A 374 9.39 -1.08 -10.46
N SER A 375 8.40 -1.40 -11.28
CA SER A 375 7.59 -0.48 -12.05
C SER A 375 6.64 0.34 -11.14
N LEU A 376 5.86 1.24 -11.75
CA LEU A 376 4.84 2.00 -11.02
C LEU A 376 3.67 1.10 -10.56
N SER A 377 3.32 0.07 -11.33
CA SER A 377 2.21 -0.85 -11.01
C SER A 377 2.52 -1.79 -9.84
N ASP A 378 3.79 -2.00 -9.51
CA ASP A 378 4.19 -2.92 -8.44
C ASP A 378 3.85 -2.37 -7.05
N GLY A 379 3.68 -1.06 -6.90
CA GLY A 379 3.24 -0.48 -5.62
C GLY A 379 4.28 -0.56 -4.50
N PHE A 380 5.56 -0.79 -4.81
CA PHE A 380 6.68 -0.59 -3.88
C PHE A 380 7.89 0.08 -4.55
N VAL A 381 8.88 0.44 -3.73
CA VAL A 381 10.02 1.31 -4.15
C VAL A 381 11.37 0.60 -4.14
N ASN A 382 11.53 -0.48 -3.41
CA ASN A 382 12.83 -1.13 -3.30
C ASN A 382 13.13 -1.99 -4.53
N SER A 383 14.30 -1.79 -5.13
CA SER A 383 14.88 -2.81 -6.00
C SER A 383 15.27 -4.02 -5.14
N VAL A 384 15.24 -5.21 -5.71
CA VAL A 384 15.67 -6.45 -5.06
C VAL A 384 16.81 -7.04 -5.86
N MET A 385 17.89 -7.45 -5.21
CA MET A 385 18.96 -8.21 -5.83
C MET A 385 19.11 -9.56 -5.14
N VAL A 386 19.37 -10.59 -5.93
CA VAL A 386 19.72 -11.93 -5.45
C VAL A 386 21.14 -12.22 -5.90
N ALA A 387 21.97 -12.63 -4.95
CA ALA A 387 23.36 -12.99 -5.21
C ALA A 387 23.72 -14.28 -4.48
N ARG A 388 24.61 -15.08 -5.05
CA ARG A 388 25.09 -16.35 -4.48
C ARG A 388 26.50 -16.17 -3.96
N LYS A 389 26.77 -16.60 -2.73
CA LYS A 389 28.14 -16.62 -2.22
C LYS A 389 28.97 -17.60 -3.05
N LEU A 390 30.13 -17.15 -3.53
CA LEU A 390 31.04 -17.98 -4.30
C LEU A 390 31.55 -19.17 -3.47
N ILE A 391 31.81 -20.27 -4.15
CA ILE A 391 32.38 -21.48 -3.56
C ILE A 391 33.89 -21.38 -3.78
N ASP A 392 34.59 -20.80 -2.81
CA ASP A 392 36.06 -20.83 -2.79
C ASP A 392 36.58 -22.23 -2.45
#